data_AF-A0A0J0YTJ4-F1
#
_entry.id   AF-A0A0J0YTJ4-F1
#
_cell.length_a   1.000
_cell.length_b   1.000
_cell.length_c   1.000
_cell.angle_alpha   90.00
_cell.angle_beta   90.00
_cell.angle_gamma   90.00
#
_symmetry.space_group_name_H-M   'P 1'
#
loop_
_entity.id
_entity.type
_entity.pdbx_description
1 polymer ?
#
loop_
_entity_poly.entity_id
_entity_poly.type
_entity_poly.pdbx_seq_one_letter_code
_entity_poly.pdbx_strand_id
1 'polypeptide(L)'
;MKKAALILLLSVFVSGCDLGFPKMYVNYDNLPEGEIKESITKTFPTPPRDEELRNLVLSRLKGNKTAENIQTIVSKMGMTCQVEKDICEYDGYVLTRATGLSSGSGRAKHIYQITISPQSGVDSLKVNKQISKDTEDTKKEN
;
A
#
# COMPACT_ATOMS: atom_id res chain seq x y z
N MET A 1 -67.56 32.71 12.57
CA MET A 1 -66.72 31.55 12.97
C MET A 1 -66.03 31.02 11.71
N LYS A 2 -64.76 31.37 11.49
CA LYS A 2 -63.97 30.95 10.31
C LYS A 2 -62.82 30.08 10.76
N LYS A 3 -62.61 29.03 9.97
CA LYS A 3 -62.05 27.72 10.35
C LYS A 3 -60.53 27.75 10.51
N ALA A 4 -60.10 26.84 11.37
CA ALA A 4 -58.76 26.52 11.82
C ALA A 4 -57.68 26.54 10.72
N ALA A 5 -56.53 27.07 11.12
CA ALA A 5 -55.25 26.96 10.45
C ALA A 5 -54.86 25.48 10.27
N LEU A 6 -54.65 25.06 9.02
CA LEU A 6 -54.00 23.79 8.70
C LEU A 6 -52.53 24.06 8.44
N ILE A 7 -51.68 23.82 9.45
CA ILE A 7 -50.23 23.76 9.30
C ILE A 7 -49.91 22.40 8.69
N LEU A 8 -49.63 22.37 7.38
CA LEU A 8 -49.10 21.21 6.68
C LEU A 8 -47.62 21.04 7.06
N LEU A 9 -47.38 20.20 8.06
CA LEU A 9 -46.07 19.65 8.40
C LEU A 9 -45.55 18.81 7.22
N LEU A 10 -44.75 19.43 6.34
CA LEU A 10 -43.86 18.71 5.43
C LEU A 10 -42.75 18.04 6.27
N SER A 11 -43.03 16.84 6.76
CA SER A 11 -42.00 15.90 7.19
C SER A 11 -41.36 15.31 5.93
N VAL A 12 -40.46 16.08 5.32
CA VAL A 12 -39.54 15.53 4.30
C VAL A 12 -38.62 14.58 5.03
N PHE A 13 -38.86 13.29 4.84
CA PHE A 13 -37.95 12.22 5.19
C PHE A 13 -36.58 12.57 4.62
N VAL A 14 -35.64 12.96 5.48
CA VAL A 14 -34.22 12.95 5.16
C VAL A 14 -33.83 11.48 5.11
N SER A 15 -34.23 10.78 4.04
CA SER A 15 -33.50 9.60 3.60
C SER A 15 -32.11 10.11 3.29
N GLY A 16 -31.19 9.94 4.24
CA GLY A 16 -29.79 10.24 4.04
C GLY A 16 -29.40 9.58 2.74
N CYS A 17 -29.11 10.39 1.72
CA CYS A 17 -28.40 9.92 0.55
C CYS A 17 -27.08 9.39 1.12
N ASP A 18 -26.97 8.08 1.32
CA ASP A 18 -25.69 7.40 1.36
C ASP A 18 -25.13 7.62 -0.03
N LEU A 19 -24.52 8.78 -0.21
CA LEU A 19 -23.74 9.16 -1.37
C LEU A 19 -22.76 7.99 -1.50
N GLY A 20 -23.01 7.08 -2.44
CA GLY A 20 -22.32 5.80 -2.60
C GLY A 20 -20.86 6.02 -2.96
N PHE A 21 -20.10 6.60 -2.04
CA PHE A 21 -18.71 6.94 -2.18
C PHE A 21 -17.96 5.62 -2.28
N PRO A 22 -17.07 5.50 -3.27
CA PRO A 22 -16.30 4.27 -3.45
C PRO A 22 -15.49 3.99 -2.19
N LYS A 23 -15.73 2.83 -1.57
CA LYS A 23 -14.94 2.35 -0.43
C LYS A 23 -13.73 1.59 -0.96
N MET A 24 -12.55 1.94 -0.44
CA MET A 24 -11.31 1.22 -0.70
C MET A 24 -10.93 0.42 0.54
N TYR A 25 -10.80 -0.88 0.37
CA TYR A 25 -10.26 -1.79 1.38
C TYR A 25 -8.79 -2.09 1.04
N VAL A 26 -7.93 -2.08 2.05
CA VAL A 26 -6.49 -2.30 1.89
C VAL A 26 -6.02 -3.35 2.91
N ASN A 27 -5.28 -4.36 2.45
CA ASN A 27 -4.67 -5.41 3.28
C ASN A 27 -3.14 -5.33 3.20
N TYR A 28 -2.50 -5.19 4.36
CA TYR A 28 -1.06 -5.02 4.56
C TYR A 28 -0.36 -6.24 5.19
N ASP A 29 -1.08 -7.33 5.43
CA ASP A 29 -0.58 -8.50 6.17
C ASP A 29 0.55 -9.22 5.42
N ASN A 30 0.66 -8.98 4.11
CA ASN A 30 1.68 -9.56 3.26
C ASN A 30 2.94 -8.68 3.13
N LEU A 31 3.08 -7.66 3.97
CA LEU A 31 4.32 -6.88 4.10
C LEU A 31 5.14 -7.41 5.28
N PRO A 32 6.44 -7.72 5.10
CA PRO A 32 7.35 -7.97 6.21
C PRO A 32 7.34 -6.83 7.21
N GLU A 33 7.37 -7.16 8.50
CA GLU A 33 7.44 -6.18 9.58
C GLU A 33 8.72 -5.34 9.52
N GLY A 34 8.62 -4.09 9.94
CA GLY A 34 9.75 -3.15 9.97
C GLY A 34 9.44 -1.82 9.31
N GLU A 35 10.45 -0.94 9.31
CA GLU A 35 10.29 0.46 8.88
C GLU A 35 9.80 0.62 7.43
N ILE A 36 10.12 -0.34 6.55
CA ILE A 36 9.65 -0.31 5.16
C ILE A 36 8.12 -0.46 5.12
N LYS A 37 7.54 -1.37 5.93
CA LYS A 37 6.09 -1.52 6.06
C LYS A 37 5.44 -0.27 6.63
N GLU A 38 6.04 0.36 7.64
CA GLU A 38 5.53 1.62 8.21
C GLU A 38 5.50 2.75 7.17
N SER A 39 6.55 2.88 6.36
CA SER A 39 6.62 3.87 5.27
C SER A 39 5.55 3.63 4.21
N ILE A 40 5.39 2.37 3.79
CA ILE A 40 4.40 1.95 2.80
C ILE A 40 2.98 2.25 3.30
N THR A 41 2.63 1.74 4.49
CA THR A 41 1.28 1.88 5.10
C THR A 41 0.88 3.33 5.34
N LYS A 42 1.81 4.19 5.80
CA LYS A 42 1.54 5.61 6.09
C LYS A 42 1.21 6.45 4.85
N THR A 43 1.67 6.02 3.67
CA THR A 43 1.56 6.82 2.43
C THR A 43 0.46 6.34 1.49
N PHE A 44 -0.14 5.16 1.73
CA PHE A 44 -1.31 4.71 0.96
C PHE A 44 -2.49 5.68 1.09
N PRO A 45 -3.29 5.91 0.01
CA PRO A 45 -3.30 5.22 -1.29
C PRO A 45 -2.26 5.74 -2.31
N THR A 46 -1.37 6.64 -1.90
CA THR A 46 -0.27 7.18 -2.74
C THR A 46 1.05 6.53 -2.32
N PRO A 47 1.27 5.25 -2.66
CA PRO A 47 2.41 4.49 -2.17
C PRO A 47 3.74 5.17 -2.51
N PRO A 48 4.79 4.99 -1.67
CA PRO A 48 6.03 5.75 -1.79
C PRO A 48 6.70 5.47 -3.13
N ARG A 49 7.43 6.45 -3.64
CA ARG A 49 8.25 6.31 -4.85
C ARG A 49 9.47 5.45 -4.55
N ASP A 50 10.02 4.84 -5.59
CA ASP A 50 11.22 3.98 -5.47
C ASP A 50 12.38 4.74 -4.81
N GLU A 51 12.56 6.01 -5.18
CA GLU A 51 13.58 6.90 -4.60
C GLU A 51 13.32 7.23 -3.11
N GLU A 52 12.06 7.26 -2.66
CA GLU A 52 11.74 7.49 -1.24
C GLU A 52 12.09 6.26 -0.39
N LEU A 53 11.79 5.06 -0.89
CA LEU A 53 12.21 3.81 -0.25
C LEU A 53 13.74 3.65 -0.28
N ARG A 54 14.39 4.02 -1.39
CA ARG A 54 15.85 4.02 -1.50
C ARG A 54 16.47 4.96 -0.46
N ASN A 55 15.98 6.19 -0.37
CA ASN A 55 16.49 7.18 0.59
C ASN A 55 16.20 6.80 2.03
N LEU A 56 15.08 6.13 2.31
CA LEU A 56 14.81 5.55 3.61
C LEU A 56 15.94 4.59 4.03
N VAL A 57 16.30 3.63 3.18
CA VAL A 57 17.41 2.68 3.44
C VAL A 57 18.74 3.42 3.60
N LEU A 58 19.09 4.31 2.67
CA LEU A 58 20.35 5.05 2.71
C LEU A 58 20.49 5.93 3.96
N SER A 59 19.40 6.56 4.41
CA SER A 59 19.40 7.40 5.61
C SER A 59 19.72 6.61 6.88
N ARG A 60 19.27 5.35 6.97
CA ARG A 60 19.52 4.48 8.14
C ARG A 60 20.95 3.98 8.21
N LEU A 61 21.64 3.88 7.08
CA LEU A 61 23.06 3.52 7.04
C LEU A 61 23.96 4.62 7.61
N LYS A 62 23.49 5.88 7.71
CA LYS A 62 24.23 7.02 8.31
C LYS A 62 25.67 7.19 7.79
N GLY A 63 25.92 6.79 6.54
CA GLY A 63 27.26 6.82 5.92
C GLY A 63 28.19 5.66 6.28
N ASN A 64 27.83 4.80 7.24
CA ASN A 64 28.56 3.56 7.51
C ASN A 64 28.10 2.47 6.52
N LYS A 65 28.98 2.12 5.57
CA LYS A 65 28.67 1.25 4.44
C LYS A 65 29.36 -0.11 4.52
N THR A 66 29.80 -0.55 5.70
CA THR A 66 30.35 -1.91 5.85
C THR A 66 29.25 -2.95 5.59
N ALA A 67 29.62 -4.11 5.06
CA ALA A 67 28.68 -5.20 4.77
C ALA A 67 27.88 -5.62 6.01
N GLU A 68 28.56 -5.77 7.16
CA GLU A 68 27.93 -6.10 8.45
C GLU A 68 26.90 -5.04 8.88
N ASN A 69 27.23 -3.76 8.73
CA ASN A 69 26.30 -2.69 9.07
C ASN A 69 25.11 -2.65 8.11
N ILE A 70 25.35 -2.83 6.80
CA ILE A 70 24.27 -2.94 5.82
C ILE A 70 23.33 -4.07 6.22
N GLN A 71 23.84 -5.28 6.43
CA GLN A 71 23.06 -6.45 6.82
C GLN A 71 22.24 -6.19 8.09
N THR A 72 22.87 -5.61 9.12
CA THR A 72 22.22 -5.31 10.40
C THR A 72 21.09 -4.31 10.25
N ILE A 73 21.33 -3.22 9.51
CA ILE A 73 20.34 -2.15 9.33
C ILE A 73 19.17 -2.65 8.49
N VAL A 74 19.44 -3.25 7.34
CA VAL A 74 18.36 -3.69 6.44
C VAL A 74 17.53 -4.82 7.04
N SER A 75 18.12 -5.67 7.86
CA SER A 75 17.36 -6.69 8.63
C SER A 75 16.36 -6.04 9.59
N LYS A 76 16.74 -4.96 10.29
CA LYS A 76 15.81 -4.21 11.16
C LYS A 76 14.70 -3.50 10.38
N MET A 77 14.96 -3.19 9.12
CA MET A 77 13.98 -2.56 8.23
C MET A 77 12.97 -3.57 7.64
N GLY A 78 13.15 -4.86 7.89
CA GLY A 78 12.28 -5.94 7.42
C GLY A 78 12.82 -6.75 6.25
N MET A 79 14.09 -6.53 5.85
CA MET A 79 14.72 -7.31 4.77
C MET A 79 15.24 -8.64 5.33
N THR A 80 15.13 -9.71 4.55
CA THR A 80 15.72 -11.02 4.86
C THR A 80 17.03 -11.19 4.10
N CYS A 81 18.12 -11.52 4.80
CA CYS A 81 19.44 -11.70 4.20
C CYS A 81 19.75 -13.18 3.95
N GLN A 82 19.87 -13.55 2.68
CA GLN A 82 20.18 -14.91 2.25
C GLN A 82 21.70 -15.08 2.15
N VAL A 83 22.28 -15.82 3.11
CA VAL A 83 23.75 -16.01 3.21
C VAL A 83 24.35 -16.60 1.93
N GLU A 84 23.64 -17.52 1.27
CA GLU A 84 24.11 -18.20 0.06
C GLU A 84 24.12 -17.32 -1.20
N LYS A 85 23.27 -16.29 -1.24
CA LYS A 85 23.11 -15.41 -2.42
C LYS A 85 23.81 -14.08 -2.27
N ASP A 86 24.38 -13.80 -1.09
CA ASP A 86 24.95 -12.51 -0.72
C ASP A 86 24.01 -11.32 -0.99
N ILE A 87 22.71 -11.54 -0.80
CA ILE A 87 21.64 -10.55 -1.05
C ILE A 87 20.72 -10.48 0.16
N CYS A 88 20.38 -9.26 0.55
CA CYS A 88 19.26 -8.97 1.42
C CYS A 88 18.08 -8.49 0.57
N GLU A 89 16.89 -9.03 0.86
CA GLU A 89 15.68 -8.78 0.08
C GLU A 89 14.50 -8.44 0.99
N TYR A 90 13.76 -7.39 0.61
CA TYR A 90 12.39 -7.16 1.04
C TYR A 90 11.49 -7.65 -0.08
N ASP A 91 10.61 -8.60 0.21
CA ASP A 91 9.56 -9.03 -0.72
C ASP A 91 8.23 -9.03 0.02
N GLY A 92 7.29 -8.23 -0.46
CA GLY A 92 5.98 -8.09 0.15
C GLY A 92 4.99 -7.42 -0.79
N TYR A 93 3.71 -7.50 -0.45
CA TYR A 93 2.67 -6.87 -1.27
C TYR A 93 1.49 -6.33 -0.48
N VAL A 94 0.77 -5.40 -1.10
CA VAL A 94 -0.48 -4.84 -0.61
C VAL A 94 -1.62 -5.19 -1.56
N LEU A 95 -2.72 -5.68 -1.01
CA LEU A 95 -3.94 -5.94 -1.77
C LEU A 95 -4.92 -4.80 -1.54
N THR A 96 -5.43 -4.23 -2.63
CA THR A 96 -6.48 -3.21 -2.58
C THR A 96 -7.74 -3.74 -3.27
N ARG A 97 -8.91 -3.38 -2.73
CA ARG A 97 -10.21 -3.62 -3.34
C ARG A 97 -11.03 -2.34 -3.30
N ALA A 98 -11.39 -1.81 -4.46
CA ALA A 98 -12.34 -0.72 -4.59
C ALA A 98 -13.74 -1.28 -4.91
N THR A 99 -14.75 -0.84 -4.17
CA THR A 99 -16.16 -1.16 -4.44
C THR A 99 -16.88 0.10 -4.94
N GLY A 100 -17.44 0.06 -6.16
CA GLY A 100 -18.24 1.14 -6.75
C GLY A 100 -19.59 0.64 -7.28
N LEU A 101 -20.60 1.51 -7.32
CA LEU A 101 -22.00 1.17 -7.64
C LEU A 101 -22.28 1.00 -9.15
N SER A 102 -21.40 1.46 -10.06
CA SER A 102 -21.68 1.44 -11.50
C SER A 102 -20.48 1.27 -12.46
N SER A 103 -19.23 1.33 -11.98
CA SER A 103 -18.02 1.36 -12.84
C SER A 103 -17.04 0.18 -12.64
N GLY A 104 -17.50 -0.88 -11.98
CA GLY A 104 -16.71 -2.11 -11.78
C GLY A 104 -16.00 -2.17 -10.42
N SER A 105 -15.83 -3.38 -9.90
CA SER A 105 -15.07 -3.63 -8.69
C SER A 105 -13.60 -3.88 -9.07
N GLY A 106 -12.68 -3.09 -8.51
CA GLY A 106 -11.27 -3.13 -8.89
C GLY A 106 -10.45 -3.81 -7.80
N ARG A 107 -9.64 -4.81 -8.16
CA ARG A 107 -8.60 -5.35 -7.29
C ARG A 107 -7.23 -5.01 -7.85
N ALA A 108 -6.31 -4.58 -7.00
CA ALA A 108 -4.92 -4.41 -7.38
C ALA A 108 -3.99 -5.05 -6.35
N LYS A 109 -2.89 -5.62 -6.84
CA LYS A 109 -1.79 -6.13 -6.02
C LYS A 109 -0.57 -5.26 -6.29
N HIS A 110 -0.14 -4.53 -5.26
CA HIS A 110 1.03 -3.67 -5.27
C HIS A 110 2.20 -4.46 -4.68
N ILE A 111 3.14 -4.89 -5.52
CA ILE A 111 4.31 -5.68 -5.13
C ILE A 111 5.48 -4.75 -4.87
N TYR A 112 6.20 -4.99 -3.77
CA TYR A 112 7.38 -4.25 -3.34
C TYR A 112 8.55 -5.22 -3.23
N GLN A 113 9.55 -5.02 -4.07
CA GLN A 113 10.80 -5.76 -4.03
C GLN A 113 11.96 -4.77 -3.82
N ILE A 114 12.71 -4.93 -2.74
CA ILE A 114 13.91 -4.12 -2.46
C ILE A 114 15.06 -5.07 -2.28
N THR A 115 16.17 -4.88 -2.99
CA THR A 115 17.33 -5.77 -2.91
C THR A 115 18.60 -4.98 -2.71
N ILE A 116 19.51 -5.48 -1.90
CA ILE A 116 20.86 -4.95 -1.74
C ILE A 116 21.83 -6.11 -1.50
N SER A 117 23.01 -6.08 -2.13
CA SER A 117 24.13 -6.96 -1.76
C SER A 117 24.99 -6.21 -0.73
N PRO A 118 25.09 -6.69 0.52
CA PRO A 118 25.94 -6.06 1.52
C PRO A 118 27.41 -5.94 1.09
N GLN A 119 27.95 -6.93 0.37
CA GLN A 119 29.34 -6.91 -0.09
C GLN A 119 29.55 -5.95 -1.26
N SER A 120 28.56 -5.82 -2.15
CA SER A 120 28.59 -4.86 -3.26
C SER A 120 28.27 -3.42 -2.81
N GLY A 121 27.85 -3.24 -1.55
CA GLY A 121 27.56 -1.95 -0.97
C GLY A 121 26.29 -1.30 -1.51
N VAL A 122 26.14 -0.01 -1.20
CA VAL A 122 24.90 0.76 -1.45
C VAL A 122 24.54 0.95 -2.93
N ASP A 123 25.52 0.84 -3.83
CA ASP A 123 25.29 0.99 -5.28
C ASP A 123 24.52 -0.21 -5.85
N SER A 124 24.51 -1.34 -5.13
CA SER A 124 23.69 -2.51 -5.48
C SER A 124 22.22 -2.38 -5.07
N LEU A 125 21.85 -1.33 -4.34
CA LEU A 125 20.48 -1.12 -3.86
C LEU A 125 19.53 -0.88 -5.04
N LYS A 126 18.55 -1.75 -5.18
CA LYS A 126 17.47 -1.66 -6.17
C LYS A 126 16.12 -1.71 -5.49
N VAL A 127 15.20 -0.89 -5.98
CA VAL A 127 13.80 -0.88 -5.56
C VAL A 127 12.97 -1.11 -6.82
N ASN A 128 12.06 -2.07 -6.77
CA ASN A 128 11.15 -2.42 -7.84
C ASN A 128 9.73 -2.47 -7.28
N LYS A 129 8.84 -1.71 -7.90
CA LYS A 129 7.44 -1.61 -7.53
C LYS A 129 6.56 -1.93 -8.73
N GLN A 130 5.65 -2.88 -8.55
CA GLN A 130 4.73 -3.29 -9.62
C GLN A 130 3.29 -3.22 -9.17
N ILE A 131 2.44 -2.74 -10.05
CA ILE A 131 0.99 -2.80 -9.89
C ILE A 131 0.49 -3.82 -10.91
N SER A 132 0.18 -5.03 -10.47
CA SER A 132 -0.52 -6.00 -11.30
C SER A 132 -2.02 -5.75 -11.19
N LYS A 133 -2.67 -5.63 -12.35
CA LYS A 133 -4.12 -5.41 -12.51
C LYS A 133 -4.73 -6.75 -12.95
N ASP A 134 -5.88 -7.09 -12.38
CA ASP A 134 -6.87 -8.11 -12.81
C ASP A 134 -7.11 -9.30 -11.88
N THR A 135 -8.37 -9.41 -11.44
CA THR A 135 -9.14 -10.66 -11.25
C THR A 135 -10.64 -10.35 -11.31
N GLU A 136 -11.07 -9.53 -12.29
CA GLU A 136 -12.45 -9.56 -12.79
C GLU A 136 -12.39 -9.67 -14.31
N ASP A 137 -12.03 -10.86 -14.79
CA ASP A 137 -12.71 -11.42 -15.96
C ASP A 137 -14.15 -11.71 -15.53
N THR A 138 -14.98 -10.67 -15.41
CA THR A 138 -16.42 -10.88 -15.36
C THR A 138 -16.83 -11.18 -16.80
N LYS A 139 -16.72 -12.46 -17.16
CA LYS A 139 -17.46 -13.05 -18.27
C LYS A 139 -18.85 -12.42 -18.29
N LYS A 140 -19.20 -11.82 -19.43
CA LYS A 140 -20.59 -11.62 -19.81
C LYS A 140 -21.23 -13.01 -19.90
N GLU A 141 -21.89 -13.45 -18.83
CA GLU A 141 -22.83 -14.58 -18.87
C GLU A 141 -24.05 -14.19 -18.04
N ASN A 142 -25.02 -13.55 -18.73
CA ASN A 142 -26.39 -14.03 -18.94
C ASN A 142 -27.27 -12.91 -19.50
#